data_AF-A0A0S8F041-F1
#
_entry.id   AF-A0A0S8F041-F1
#
_cell.length_a   1.000
_cell.length_b   1.000
_cell.length_c   1.000
_cell.angle_alpha   90.00
_cell.angle_beta   90.00
_cell.angle_gamma   90.00
#
_symmetry.space_group_name_H-M   'P 1'
#
loop_
_entity.id
_entity.type
_entity.pdbx_description
1 polymer ?
#
loop_
_entity_poly.entity_id
_entity_poly.type
_entity_poly.pdbx_seq_one_letter_code
_entity_poly.pdbx_strand_id
1 'polypeptide(L)'
;MAIAIYSTALTYLVIVGFASVIPQVFWPETDESFDLDCADGLGLLRHEVDALRLAYLSTNETNPAAMQKALQSWDLRLNALARRCDQDEVHLLNRYRHRVELNLQRYMREDAPLAERVSETVGATADSPSPETPEPTP
;
A
#
# COMPACT_ATOMS: atom_id res chain seq x y z
N MET A 1 -13.03 35.11 39.25
CA MET A 1 -12.87 33.66 39.47
C MET A 1 -13.22 32.84 38.24
N ALA A 2 -14.43 33.00 37.65
CA ALA A 2 -14.83 32.26 36.44
C ALA A 2 -13.85 32.40 35.26
N ILE A 3 -13.33 33.61 34.99
CA ILE A 3 -12.38 33.87 33.90
C ILE A 3 -11.08 33.06 34.04
N ALA A 4 -10.60 32.85 35.26
CA ALA A 4 -9.38 32.07 35.54
C ALA A 4 -9.60 30.56 35.38
N ILE A 5 -10.83 30.09 35.56
CA ILE A 5 -11.20 28.68 35.34
C ILE A 5 -11.36 28.41 33.84
N TYR A 6 -12.02 29.32 33.12
CA TYR A 6 -12.14 29.21 31.67
C TYR A 6 -10.78 29.33 30.97
N SER A 7 -9.89 30.21 31.44
CA SER A 7 -8.55 30.33 30.84
C SER A 7 -7.71 29.07 31.05
N THR A 8 -7.73 28.48 32.25
CA THR A 8 -7.00 27.23 32.52
C THR A 8 -7.56 26.05 31.74
N ALA A 9 -8.89 25.93 31.62
CA ALA A 9 -9.52 24.91 30.79
C ALA A 9 -9.17 25.05 29.29
N LEU A 10 -9.15 26.29 28.78
CA LEU A 10 -8.83 26.56 27.38
C LEU A 10 -7.35 26.27 27.08
N THR A 11 -6.44 26.69 27.96
CA THR A 11 -5.01 26.36 27.84
C THR A 11 -4.78 24.85 27.92
N TYR A 12 -5.49 24.14 28.80
CA TYR A 12 -5.41 22.67 28.90
C TYR A 12 -5.88 21.99 27.61
N LEU A 13 -7.01 22.42 27.03
CA LEU A 13 -7.50 21.88 25.75
C LEU A 13 -6.54 22.13 24.60
N VAL A 14 -5.91 23.31 24.56
CA VAL A 14 -4.90 23.64 23.55
C VAL A 14 -3.68 22.73 23.70
N ILE A 15 -3.15 22.58 24.92
CA ILE A 15 -1.99 21.72 25.18
C ILE A 15 -2.29 20.26 24.83
N VAL A 16 -3.44 19.72 25.26
CA VAL A 16 -3.82 18.33 24.97
C VAL A 16 -4.09 18.12 23.47
N GLY A 17 -4.72 19.09 22.79
CA GLY A 17 -4.93 19.04 21.35
C GLY A 17 -3.62 18.99 20.58
N PHE A 18 -2.67 19.86 20.92
CA PHE A 18 -1.32 19.83 20.32
C PHE A 18 -0.55 18.55 20.70
N ALA A 19 -0.59 18.12 21.96
CA ALA A 19 0.10 16.91 22.40
C ALA A 19 -0.48 15.61 21.80
N SER A 20 -1.74 15.60 21.37
CA SER A 20 -2.38 14.43 20.74
C SER A 20 -2.11 14.38 19.23
N VAL A 21 -2.19 15.53 18.53
CA VAL A 21 -2.10 15.58 17.07
C VAL A 21 -0.66 15.64 16.57
N ILE A 22 0.25 16.31 17.30
CA ILE A 22 1.66 16.47 16.88
C ILE A 22 2.43 15.14 16.84
N PRO A 23 2.38 14.22 17.84
CA PRO A 23 3.27 13.08 17.82
C PRO A 23 3.02 12.12 16.65
N GLN A 24 1.80 12.00 16.10
CA GLN A 24 1.59 11.11 14.94
C GLN A 24 2.23 11.63 13.64
N VAL A 25 2.36 12.95 13.50
CA VAL A 25 2.97 13.57 12.31
C VAL A 25 4.49 13.74 12.50
N PHE A 26 4.95 13.98 13.73
CA PHE A 26 6.35 14.30 14.03
C PHE A 26 7.16 13.14 14.64
N TRP A 27 6.50 12.13 15.23
CA TRP A 27 7.08 10.90 15.77
C TRP A 27 6.27 9.69 15.28
N PRO A 28 6.35 9.38 13.98
CA PRO A 28 5.63 8.24 13.44
C PRO A 28 6.17 6.94 14.05
N GLU A 29 5.32 5.92 14.15
CA GLU A 29 5.73 4.60 14.62
C GLU A 29 6.87 4.06 13.75
N THR A 30 7.87 3.46 14.38
CA THR A 30 9.10 2.97 13.76
C THR A 30 9.33 1.50 14.11
N ASP A 31 9.80 0.73 13.15
CA ASP A 31 10.35 -0.59 13.42
C ASP A 31 11.85 -0.47 13.77
N GLU A 32 12.15 -0.41 15.07
CA GLU A 32 13.52 -0.27 15.58
C GLU A 32 14.41 -1.49 15.27
N SER A 33 13.83 -2.63 14.87
CA SER A 33 14.61 -3.79 14.42
C SER A 33 15.18 -3.62 13.01
N PHE A 34 14.64 -2.66 12.25
CA PHE A 34 15.07 -2.38 10.90
C PHE A 34 16.31 -1.47 10.90
N ASP A 35 17.47 -2.13 10.97
CA ASP A 35 18.77 -1.48 11.11
C ASP A 35 19.65 -1.67 9.88
N LEU A 36 19.37 -0.88 8.83
CA LEU A 36 20.16 -0.86 7.59
C LEU A 36 20.71 0.55 7.33
N ASP A 37 21.83 0.60 6.61
CA ASP A 37 22.36 1.85 6.06
C ASP A 37 21.36 2.48 5.10
N CYS A 38 21.40 3.81 4.98
CA CYS A 38 20.38 4.57 4.25
C CYS A 38 20.20 4.08 2.79
N ALA A 39 21.30 3.97 2.04
CA ALA A 39 21.26 3.57 0.63
C ALA A 39 20.68 2.16 0.45
N ASP A 40 21.12 1.22 1.29
CA ASP A 40 20.67 -0.17 1.24
C ASP A 40 19.22 -0.31 1.68
N GLY A 41 18.81 0.40 2.74
CA GLY A 41 17.46 0.42 3.25
C GLY A 41 16.47 1.01 2.24
N LEU A 42 16.79 2.14 1.60
CA LEU A 42 15.96 2.74 0.57
C LEU A 42 15.84 1.85 -0.67
N GLY A 43 16.95 1.21 -1.08
CA GLY A 43 16.95 0.23 -2.17
C GLY A 43 16.04 -0.97 -1.88
N LEU A 44 16.18 -1.55 -0.69
CA LEU A 44 15.34 -2.67 -0.25
C LEU A 44 13.85 -2.30 -0.24
N LEU A 45 13.51 -1.18 0.39
CA LEU A 45 12.12 -0.72 0.48
C LEU A 45 11.52 -0.43 -0.90
N ARG A 46 12.30 0.11 -1.84
CA ARG A 46 11.85 0.28 -3.23
C ARG A 46 11.54 -1.06 -3.88
N HIS A 47 12.43 -2.04 -3.75
CA HIS A 47 12.22 -3.38 -4.31
C HIS A 47 10.99 -4.07 -3.72
N GLU A 48 10.70 -3.87 -2.44
CA GLU A 48 9.50 -4.43 -1.82
C GLU A 48 8.20 -3.83 -2.38
N VAL A 49 8.16 -2.51 -2.60
CA VAL A 49 7.00 -1.86 -3.24
C VAL A 49 6.81 -2.38 -4.67
N ASP A 50 7.90 -2.56 -5.40
CA ASP A 50 7.86 -3.12 -6.76
C ASP A 50 7.39 -4.58 -6.75
N ALA A 51 7.89 -5.39 -5.82
CA ALA A 51 7.48 -6.78 -5.66
C ALA A 51 6.00 -6.88 -5.26
N LEU A 52 5.52 -6.02 -4.36
CA LEU A 52 4.12 -5.94 -3.97
C LEU A 52 3.24 -5.61 -5.18
N ARG A 53 3.62 -4.60 -5.96
CA ARG A 53 2.91 -4.24 -7.19
C ARG A 53 2.84 -5.41 -8.16
N LEU A 54 3.98 -6.07 -8.41
CA LEU A 54 4.05 -7.20 -9.33
C LEU A 54 3.21 -8.38 -8.86
N ALA A 55 3.18 -8.68 -7.57
CA ALA A 55 2.36 -9.74 -7.00
C ALA A 55 0.87 -9.50 -7.25
N TYR A 56 0.37 -8.29 -6.98
CA TYR A 56 -1.05 -7.97 -7.20
C TYR A 56 -1.45 -8.08 -8.67
N LEU A 57 -0.57 -7.64 -9.58
CA LEU A 57 -0.84 -7.69 -11.01
C LEU A 57 -0.72 -9.10 -11.60
N SER A 58 0.18 -9.94 -11.08
CA SER A 58 0.42 -11.28 -11.65
C SER A 58 -0.57 -12.33 -11.15
N THR A 59 -1.03 -12.21 -9.91
CA THR A 59 -1.96 -13.18 -9.31
C THR A 59 -3.40 -12.71 -9.33
N ASN A 60 -3.70 -11.56 -9.95
CA ASN A 60 -5.01 -10.91 -9.89
C ASN A 60 -5.54 -10.77 -8.45
N GLU A 61 -4.66 -10.48 -7.49
CA GLU A 61 -5.07 -10.32 -6.09
C GLU A 61 -5.92 -9.04 -5.94
N THR A 62 -7.03 -9.16 -5.22
CA THR A 62 -8.00 -8.06 -5.04
C THR A 62 -8.28 -7.75 -3.57
N ASN A 63 -7.45 -8.23 -2.64
CA ASN A 63 -7.65 -7.99 -1.21
C ASN A 63 -7.04 -6.66 -0.74
N PRO A 64 -7.85 -5.60 -0.52
CA PRO A 64 -7.32 -4.30 -0.08
C PRO A 64 -6.75 -4.32 1.34
N ALA A 65 -7.27 -5.18 2.23
CA ALA A 65 -6.83 -5.25 3.61
C ALA A 65 -5.43 -5.87 3.72
N ALA A 66 -5.14 -6.89 2.91
CA ALA A 66 -3.81 -7.49 2.82
C ALA A 66 -2.78 -6.47 2.29
N MET A 67 -3.15 -5.68 1.28
CA MET A 67 -2.31 -4.62 0.71
C MET A 67 -1.98 -3.57 1.77
N GLN A 68 -3.01 -3.08 2.47
CA GLN A 68 -2.84 -2.05 3.49
C GLN A 68 -1.95 -2.52 4.63
N LYS A 69 -2.09 -3.77 5.06
CA LYS A 69 -1.23 -4.36 6.09
C LYS A 69 0.24 -4.45 5.65
N ALA A 70 0.49 -4.85 4.40
CA ALA A 70 1.85 -4.91 3.85
C ALA A 70 2.48 -3.51 3.72
N LEU A 71 1.69 -2.52 3.31
CA LEU A 71 2.15 -1.14 3.21
C LEU A 71 2.38 -0.49 4.58
N GLN A 72 1.58 -0.83 5.59
CA GLN A 72 1.78 -0.34 6.95
C GLN A 72 3.12 -0.84 7.54
N SER A 73 3.46 -2.12 7.38
CA SER A 73 4.76 -2.63 7.85
C SER A 73 5.93 -2.03 7.07
N TRP A 74 5.71 -1.65 5.81
CA TRP A 74 6.68 -0.91 5.01
C TRP A 74 6.88 0.52 5.54
N ASP A 75 5.81 1.24 5.90
CA ASP A 75 5.90 2.60 6.46
C ASP A 75 6.70 2.64 7.76
N LEU A 76 6.48 1.67 8.67
CA LEU A 76 7.22 1.57 9.93
C LEU A 76 8.74 1.48 9.69
N ARG A 77 9.15 0.78 8.64
CA ARG A 77 10.56 0.61 8.27
C ARG A 77 11.12 1.84 7.56
N LEU A 78 10.32 2.50 6.72
CA LEU A 78 10.70 3.80 6.13
C LEU A 78 10.90 4.87 7.23
N ASN A 79 10.03 4.91 8.23
CA ASN A 79 10.13 5.85 9.35
C ASN A 79 11.40 5.59 10.19
N ALA A 80 11.80 4.33 10.35
CA ALA A 80 13.05 3.98 11.04
C ALA A 80 14.28 4.49 10.28
N LEU A 81 14.27 4.43 8.93
CA LEU A 81 15.31 5.02 8.08
C LEU A 81 15.30 6.54 8.10
N ALA A 82 14.13 7.17 8.23
CA ALA A 82 13.98 8.64 8.18
C ALA A 82 14.78 9.38 9.26
N ARG A 83 15.18 8.71 10.35
CA ARG A 83 16.06 9.28 11.38
C ARG A 83 17.51 9.44 10.92
N ARG A 84 17.92 8.75 9.85
CA ARG A 84 19.31 8.62 9.39
C ARG A 84 19.53 9.05 7.94
N CYS A 85 18.49 8.94 7.12
CA CYS A 85 18.50 9.34 5.71
C CYS A 85 18.21 10.84 5.52
N ASP A 86 18.53 11.35 4.33
CA ASP A 86 18.06 12.66 3.89
C ASP A 86 16.53 12.65 3.73
N GLN A 87 15.88 13.74 4.17
CA GLN A 87 14.44 13.91 4.12
C GLN A 87 13.92 13.88 2.67
N ASP A 88 14.71 14.39 1.72
CA ASP A 88 14.32 14.43 0.30
C ASP A 88 14.23 13.02 -0.32
N GLU A 89 15.18 12.14 -0.01
CA GLU A 89 15.21 10.77 -0.53
C GLU A 89 14.04 9.94 0.03
N VAL A 90 13.79 10.06 1.34
CA VAL A 90 12.66 9.43 2.02
C VAL A 90 11.33 9.90 1.43
N HIS A 91 11.20 11.20 1.17
CA HIS A 91 10.00 11.79 0.58
C HIS A 91 9.75 11.31 -0.85
N LEU A 92 10.80 11.21 -1.66
CA LEU A 92 10.71 10.66 -3.01
C LEU A 92 10.20 9.22 -3.00
N LEU A 93 10.72 8.38 -2.09
CA LEU A 93 10.30 7.00 -1.97
C LEU A 93 8.86 6.87 -1.45
N ASN A 94 8.47 7.70 -0.47
CA ASN A 94 7.09 7.73 0.02
C ASN A 94 6.10 8.14 -1.10
N ARG A 95 6.45 9.15 -1.90
CA ARG A 95 5.65 9.56 -3.07
C ARG A 95 5.52 8.44 -4.09
N TYR A 96 6.59 7.68 -4.31
CA TYR A 96 6.56 6.51 -5.18
C TYR A 96 5.58 5.45 -4.66
N ARG A 97 5.71 5.06 -3.39
CA ARG A 97 4.80 4.11 -2.73
C ARG A 97 3.33 4.56 -2.81
N HIS A 98 3.05 5.84 -2.55
CA HIS A 98 1.68 6.35 -2.62
C HIS A 98 1.08 6.25 -4.03
N ARG A 99 1.88 6.52 -5.07
CA ARG A 99 1.44 6.34 -6.46
C ARG A 99 1.14 4.88 -6.78
N VAL A 100 1.96 3.96 -6.29
CA VAL A 100 1.74 2.51 -6.48
C VAL A 100 0.44 2.07 -5.81
N GLU A 101 0.21 2.51 -4.57
CA GLU A 101 -1.04 2.21 -3.85
C GLU A 101 -2.28 2.68 -4.62
N LEU A 102 -2.31 3.93 -5.09
CA LEU A 102 -3.44 4.45 -5.87
C LEU A 102 -3.68 3.66 -7.15
N ASN A 103 -2.60 3.29 -7.85
CA ASN A 103 -2.68 2.48 -9.06
C ASN A 103 -3.23 1.08 -8.76
N LEU A 104 -2.81 0.44 -7.66
CA LEU A 104 -3.31 -0.87 -7.26
C LEU A 104 -4.77 -0.81 -6.81
N GLN A 105 -5.18 0.21 -6.06
CA GLN A 105 -6.58 0.43 -5.71
C GLN A 105 -7.47 0.57 -6.94
N ARG A 106 -6.98 1.29 -7.95
CA ARG A 106 -7.66 1.41 -9.24
C ARG A 106 -7.72 0.07 -9.97
N TYR A 107 -6.60 -0.64 -10.08
CA TYR A 107 -6.52 -1.95 -10.71
C TYR A 107 -7.54 -2.94 -10.11
N MET A 108 -7.58 -3.06 -8.78
CA MET A 108 -8.52 -3.95 -8.09
C MET A 108 -9.99 -3.59 -8.35
N ARG A 109 -10.29 -2.30 -8.55
CA ARG A 109 -11.65 -1.82 -8.80
C ARG A 109 -12.09 -1.99 -10.26
N GLU A 110 -11.19 -1.70 -11.20
CA GLU A 110 -11.52 -1.54 -12.62
C GLU A 110 -11.03 -2.72 -13.45
N ASP A 111 -9.75 -3.10 -13.32
CA ASP A 111 -9.07 -3.97 -14.27
C ASP A 111 -9.13 -5.45 -13.86
N ALA A 112 -8.94 -5.77 -12.57
CA ALA A 112 -9.01 -7.13 -12.05
C ALA A 112 -10.32 -7.89 -12.39
N PRO A 113 -11.53 -7.30 -12.21
CA PRO A 113 -12.76 -8.00 -12.58
C PRO A 113 -12.93 -8.18 -14.09
N LEU A 114 -12.28 -7.35 -14.91
CA LEU A 114 -12.29 -7.50 -16.36
C LEU A 114 -11.33 -8.61 -16.79
N ALA A 115 -10.15 -8.69 -16.18
CA ALA A 115 -9.18 -9.74 -16.42
C ALA A 115 -9.77 -11.13 -16.12
N GLU A 116 -10.54 -11.26 -15.04
CA GLU A 116 -11.21 -12.51 -14.68
C GLU A 116 -12.30 -12.91 -15.69
N ARG A 117 -13.09 -11.96 -16.20
CA ARG A 117 -14.07 -12.27 -17.25
C ARG A 117 -13.39 -12.72 -18.55
N VAL A 118 -12.23 -12.15 -18.87
CA VAL A 118 -11.46 -12.56 -20.05
C VAL A 118 -10.87 -13.96 -19.86
N SER A 119 -10.32 -14.28 -18.68
CA SER A 119 -9.81 -15.63 -18.40
C SER A 119 -10.94 -16.67 -18.43
N GLU A 120 -12.11 -16.37 -17.88
CA GLU A 120 -13.30 -17.23 -17.94
C GLU A 120 -13.76 -17.49 -19.38
N THR A 121 -13.85 -16.45 -20.22
CA THR A 121 -14.33 -16.58 -21.61
C THR A 121 -13.33 -17.32 -22.50
N VAL A 122 -12.04 -17.07 -22.34
CA VAL A 122 -10.98 -17.80 -23.05
C VAL A 122 -10.95 -19.27 -22.59
N GLY A 123 -11.07 -19.52 -21.29
CA GLY A 123 -11.17 -20.88 -20.75
C GLY A 123 -12.40 -21.63 -21.27
N ALA A 124 -13.57 -20.98 -21.28
CA ALA A 124 -14.81 -21.56 -21.81
C ALA A 124 -14.76 -21.84 -23.33
N THR A 125 -13.99 -21.03 -24.08
CA THR A 125 -13.75 -21.28 -25.51
C THR A 125 -12.84 -22.49 -25.74
N ALA A 126 -11.87 -22.73 -24.84
CA ALA A 126 -11.00 -23.90 -24.90
C ALA A 126 -11.73 -25.22 -24.57
N ASP A 127 -12.77 -25.17 -23.74
CA ASP A 127 -13.60 -26.32 -23.36
C ASP A 127 -14.78 -26.60 -24.32
N SER A 128 -14.93 -25.83 -25.41
CA SER A 128 -15.95 -26.12 -26.41
C SER A 128 -15.57 -27.38 -27.22
N PRO A 129 -16.38 -28.46 -27.21
CA PRO A 129 -16.06 -29.66 -27.94
C PRO A 129 -16.05 -29.36 -29.45
N SER A 130 -14.93 -29.71 -30.09
CA SER A 130 -14.77 -29.69 -31.55
C SER A 130 -15.96 -30.44 -32.18
N PRO A 131 -16.67 -29.87 -33.17
CA PRO A 131 -17.79 -30.56 -33.80
C PRO A 131 -17.25 -31.80 -34.52
N GLU A 132 -17.61 -32.98 -34.03
CA GLU A 132 -17.43 -34.25 -34.74
C GLU A 132 -17.95 -34.08 -36.16
N THR A 133 -17.05 -34.16 -37.13
CA THR A 133 -17.42 -34.33 -38.53
C THR A 133 -17.85 -35.80 -38.66
N PRO A 134 -19.13 -36.10 -38.94
CA PRO A 134 -19.52 -37.47 -39.23
C PRO A 134 -19.01 -37.79 -40.64
N GLU A 135 -18.05 -38.70 -40.72
CA GLU A 135 -17.58 -39.28 -41.98
C GLU A 135 -18.72 -40.15 -42.57
N PRO A 136 -19.28 -39.82 -43.75
CA PRO A 136 -20.27 -40.68 -44.39
C PRO A 136 -19.54 -41.73 -45.22
N THR A 137 -19.63 -42.99 -44.80
CA THR A 137 -19.16 -44.14 -45.59
C THR A 137 -20.16 -44.50 -46.68
N PRO A 138 -19.69 -44.71 -47.91
CA PRO A 138 -20.13 -45.88 -48.67
C PRO A 138 -18.97 -46.77 -49.13
#